data_AF-W6Q5E5-F1
#
_entry.id   AF-W6Q5E5-F1
#
_cell.length_a   1.000
_cell.length_b   1.000
_cell.length_c   1.000
_cell.angle_alpha   90.00
_cell.angle_beta   90.00
_cell.angle_gamma   90.00
#
_symmetry.space_group_name_H-M   'P 1'
#
loop_
_entity.id
_entity.type
_entity.pdbx_description
1 polymer ?
#
loop_
_entity_poly.entity_id
_entity_poly.type
_entity_poly.pdbx_seq_one_letter_code
_entity_poly.pdbx_strand_id
1 'polypeptide(L)'
;MPAVTRAVLRQSQFLTRRTAVRHASSTSEAATKAGEAASSAASKASAGLSKVSASAGPALANAAGALRKIGGPAGKVISFVDSMIPPTIYYSKVGIELGRLVFRGQNMAPPNLATFQSYFQPFITNPAALKTLPSPSSILASIRNASPKQLALAGVTAAEVIGFFTVGEMIGRMNIIGYRGEPAHAH
;
A
#
# COMPACT_ATOMS: atom_id res chain seq x y z
N MET A 1 -15.19 63.61 -7.14
CA MET A 1 -15.56 63.35 -8.55
C MET A 1 -14.27 63.43 -9.37
N PRO A 2 -13.94 62.50 -10.29
CA PRO A 2 -14.66 61.33 -10.82
C PRO A 2 -14.20 60.01 -10.13
N ALA A 3 -14.89 58.87 -10.05
CA ALA A 3 -15.87 58.14 -10.85
C ALA A 3 -15.30 57.35 -12.05
N VAL A 4 -15.71 56.07 -12.11
CA VAL A 4 -15.82 55.15 -13.27
C VAL A 4 -14.59 54.28 -13.59
N THR A 5 -14.65 53.00 -13.99
CA THR A 5 -15.54 51.83 -13.77
C THR A 5 -14.80 50.63 -14.43
N ARG A 6 -14.81 49.49 -13.73
CA ARG A 6 -14.78 48.08 -14.15
C ARG A 6 -14.73 47.72 -15.67
N ALA A 7 -13.70 46.97 -16.07
CA ALA A 7 -13.71 45.98 -17.18
C ALA A 7 -12.62 44.91 -16.89
N VAL A 8 -12.95 43.72 -16.39
CA VAL A 8 -13.28 42.46 -17.12
C VAL A 8 -12.03 41.74 -17.71
N LEU A 9 -11.63 40.70 -16.97
CA LEU A 9 -11.19 39.35 -17.37
C LEU A 9 -10.63 39.12 -18.79
N ARG A 10 -9.38 38.68 -18.85
CA ARG A 10 -8.95 37.32 -19.27
C ARG A 10 -7.46 37.39 -19.64
N GLN A 11 -6.67 36.45 -19.10
CA GLN A 11 -5.88 35.48 -19.87
C GLN A 11 -4.69 35.01 -19.03
N SER A 12 -4.86 33.80 -18.50
CA SER A 12 -3.82 32.92 -18.00
C SER A 12 -2.79 32.63 -19.08
N GLN A 13 -1.52 32.97 -18.83
CA GLN A 13 -0.37 32.24 -19.35
C GLN A 13 0.67 32.16 -18.24
N PHE A 14 0.73 30.98 -17.62
CA PHE A 14 1.81 30.57 -16.73
C PHE A 14 3.14 30.62 -17.49
N LEU A 15 3.99 31.58 -17.16
CA LEU A 15 5.41 31.55 -17.50
C LEU A 15 6.23 31.97 -16.29
N THR A 16 6.15 31.17 -15.21
CA THR A 16 7.15 31.22 -14.15
C THR A 16 8.11 30.05 -14.36
N ARG A 17 9.18 30.30 -15.12
CA ARG A 17 10.40 29.49 -15.07
C ARG A 17 10.92 29.51 -13.63
N ARG A 18 10.57 28.51 -12.82
CA ARG A 18 11.30 28.19 -11.60
C ARG A 18 12.40 27.21 -11.98
N THR A 19 13.62 27.73 -11.96
CA THR A 19 14.87 26.97 -11.84
C THR A 19 14.73 25.97 -10.70
N ALA A 20 14.66 24.69 -11.04
CA ALA A 20 14.72 23.60 -10.08
C ALA A 20 16.15 23.51 -9.53
N VAL A 21 16.36 24.09 -8.35
CA VAL A 21 17.55 23.80 -7.53
C VAL A 21 17.46 22.33 -7.11
N ARG A 22 18.32 21.51 -7.71
CA ARG A 22 18.46 20.09 -7.39
C ARG A 22 19.15 19.96 -6.03
N HIS A 23 18.40 19.55 -5.01
CA HIS A 23 18.98 18.94 -3.81
C HIS A 23 19.32 17.47 -4.15
N ALA A 24 20.57 17.22 -4.52
CA ALA A 24 21.11 15.90 -4.80
C ALA A 24 22.04 15.47 -3.66
N SER A 25 21.51 14.90 -2.56
CA SER A 25 22.39 14.33 -1.52
C SER A 25 21.82 13.23 -0.60
N SER A 26 20.54 12.85 -0.63
CA SER A 26 20.04 11.77 0.28
C SER A 26 19.07 10.77 -0.34
N THR A 27 18.75 10.92 -1.62
CA THR A 27 17.89 9.99 -2.38
C THR A 27 18.68 9.03 -3.26
N SER A 28 19.99 9.25 -3.47
CA SER A 28 20.80 8.36 -4.30
C SER A 28 21.07 7.02 -3.62
N GLU A 29 21.34 7.00 -2.31
CA GLU A 29 21.65 5.76 -1.56
C GLU A 29 20.40 4.91 -1.27
N ALA A 30 19.24 5.54 -1.09
CA ALA A 30 17.96 4.84 -0.94
C ALA A 30 17.41 4.36 -2.30
N ALA A 31 17.65 5.11 -3.39
CA ALA A 31 17.29 4.69 -4.74
C ALA A 31 18.25 3.63 -5.31
N THR A 32 19.54 3.63 -4.92
CA THR A 32 20.45 2.53 -5.27
C THR A 32 20.16 1.28 -4.45
N LYS A 33 19.87 1.36 -3.14
CA LYS A 33 19.45 0.18 -2.35
C LYS A 33 18.08 -0.36 -2.76
N ALA A 34 17.12 0.50 -3.12
CA ALA A 34 15.83 0.08 -3.68
C ALA A 34 15.98 -0.43 -5.12
N GLY A 35 16.88 0.16 -5.91
CA GLY A 35 17.26 -0.29 -7.24
C GLY A 35 18.01 -1.62 -7.23
N GLU A 36 18.87 -1.87 -6.23
CA GLU A 36 19.59 -3.13 -6.02
C GLU A 36 18.68 -4.22 -5.44
N ALA A 37 17.72 -3.87 -4.57
CA ALA A 37 16.70 -4.81 -4.09
C ALA A 37 15.69 -5.16 -5.19
N ALA A 38 15.27 -4.18 -6.01
CA ALA A 38 14.41 -4.41 -7.17
C ALA A 38 15.17 -5.12 -8.29
N SER A 39 16.44 -4.81 -8.52
CA SER A 39 17.28 -5.49 -9.50
C SER A 39 17.69 -6.89 -9.03
N SER A 40 17.86 -7.15 -7.74
CA SER A 40 18.12 -8.50 -7.21
C SER A 40 16.85 -9.36 -7.12
N ALA A 41 15.68 -8.78 -6.85
CA ALA A 41 14.39 -9.47 -6.94
C ALA A 41 13.96 -9.70 -8.40
N ALA A 42 14.16 -8.71 -9.28
CA ALA A 42 13.98 -8.86 -10.72
C ALA A 42 15.02 -9.80 -11.33
N SER A 43 16.26 -9.82 -10.82
CA SER A 43 17.29 -10.80 -11.23
C SER A 43 17.00 -12.20 -10.70
N LYS A 44 16.38 -12.35 -9.53
CA LYS A 44 15.91 -13.66 -9.03
C LYS A 44 14.64 -14.14 -9.74
N ALA A 45 13.74 -13.23 -10.09
CA ALA A 45 12.57 -13.52 -10.91
C ALA A 45 12.97 -13.82 -12.36
N SER A 46 13.92 -13.10 -12.95
CA SER A 46 14.46 -13.36 -14.28
C SER A 46 15.47 -14.51 -14.32
N ALA A 47 16.13 -14.87 -13.21
CA ALA A 47 16.90 -16.11 -13.10
C ALA A 47 15.99 -17.34 -12.92
N GLY A 48 14.86 -17.19 -12.24
CA GLY A 48 13.80 -18.21 -12.19
C GLY A 48 13.13 -18.38 -13.56
N LEU A 49 12.82 -17.27 -14.23
CA LEU A 49 12.29 -17.26 -15.59
C LEU A 49 13.32 -17.73 -16.63
N SER A 50 14.62 -17.46 -16.43
CA SER A 50 15.70 -17.95 -17.28
C SER A 50 16.03 -19.41 -17.00
N LYS A 51 15.84 -19.95 -15.79
CA LYS A 51 15.93 -21.40 -15.55
C LYS A 51 14.74 -22.16 -16.14
N VAL A 52 13.56 -21.56 -16.15
CA VAL A 52 12.36 -22.09 -16.82
C VAL A 52 12.40 -21.87 -18.34
N SER A 53 13.01 -20.79 -18.81
CA SER A 53 13.24 -20.52 -20.24
C SER A 53 14.45 -21.26 -20.80
N ALA A 54 15.46 -21.59 -19.99
CA ALA A 54 16.61 -22.41 -20.40
C ALA A 54 16.28 -23.91 -20.35
N SER A 55 15.40 -24.35 -19.44
CA SER A 55 14.82 -25.70 -19.51
C SER A 55 13.74 -25.85 -20.59
N ALA A 56 13.27 -24.74 -21.19
CA ALA A 56 12.32 -24.70 -22.30
C ALA A 56 12.90 -24.07 -23.59
N GLY A 57 14.21 -23.82 -23.70
CA GLY A 57 14.82 -23.05 -24.78
C GLY A 57 14.56 -23.60 -26.21
N PRO A 58 14.67 -24.92 -26.45
CA PRO A 58 14.32 -25.53 -27.72
C PRO A 58 12.81 -25.74 -27.91
N ALA A 59 12.02 -25.68 -26.83
CA ALA A 59 10.58 -25.89 -26.85
C ALA A 59 9.81 -24.57 -27.05
N LEU A 60 10.35 -23.41 -26.64
CA LEU A 60 9.71 -22.10 -26.78
C LEU A 60 9.85 -21.53 -28.20
N ALA A 61 11.00 -21.74 -28.86
CA ALA A 61 11.19 -21.42 -30.27
C ALA A 61 10.36 -22.33 -31.19
N ASN A 62 10.21 -23.61 -30.82
CA ASN A 62 9.25 -24.52 -31.46
C ASN A 62 7.80 -24.26 -31.03
N ALA A 63 7.55 -23.65 -29.87
CA ALA A 63 6.22 -23.23 -29.43
C ALA A 63 5.75 -22.01 -30.19
N ALA A 64 6.61 -21.06 -30.60
CA ALA A 64 6.20 -20.00 -31.52
C ALA A 64 5.72 -20.56 -32.87
N GLY A 65 6.30 -21.68 -33.34
CA GLY A 65 5.86 -22.42 -34.53
C GLY A 65 4.66 -23.35 -34.31
N ALA A 66 4.54 -23.97 -33.13
CA ALA A 66 3.44 -24.86 -32.75
C ALA A 66 2.20 -24.10 -32.25
N LEU A 67 2.35 -22.90 -31.70
CA LEU A 67 1.29 -21.98 -31.29
C LEU A 67 0.51 -21.44 -32.50
N ARG A 68 1.17 -21.33 -33.66
CA ARG A 68 0.51 -21.11 -34.96
C ARG A 68 -0.25 -22.33 -35.48
N LYS A 69 0.04 -23.53 -34.96
CA LYS A 69 -0.61 -24.81 -35.37
C LYS A 69 -1.58 -25.39 -34.33
N ILE A 70 -1.63 -24.87 -33.10
CA ILE A 70 -2.65 -25.21 -32.08
C ILE A 70 -3.92 -24.39 -32.36
N GLY A 71 -4.60 -24.72 -33.45
CA GLY A 71 -5.91 -24.18 -33.82
C GLY A 71 -7.06 -24.83 -33.04
N GLY A 72 -6.98 -24.87 -31.70
CA GLY A 72 -7.94 -25.56 -30.84
C GLY A 72 -8.31 -24.77 -29.57
N PRO A 73 -9.18 -25.33 -28.69
CA PRO A 73 -9.65 -24.65 -27.47
C PRO A 73 -8.52 -24.14 -26.56
N ALA A 74 -7.39 -24.86 -26.50
CA ALA A 74 -6.22 -24.46 -25.74
C ALA A 74 -5.52 -23.21 -26.32
N GLY A 75 -5.44 -23.08 -27.65
CA GLY A 75 -4.89 -21.91 -28.33
C GLY A 75 -5.73 -20.65 -28.07
N LYS A 76 -7.06 -20.79 -27.96
CA LYS A 76 -7.95 -19.68 -27.58
C LYS A 76 -7.66 -19.17 -26.17
N VAL A 77 -7.47 -20.05 -25.19
CA VAL A 77 -7.11 -19.67 -23.81
C VAL A 77 -5.76 -18.95 -23.76
N ILE A 78 -4.75 -19.47 -24.46
CA ILE A 78 -3.42 -18.84 -24.49
C ILE A 78 -3.49 -17.45 -25.13
N SER A 79 -4.19 -17.32 -26.27
CA SER A 79 -4.36 -16.02 -26.94
C SER A 79 -5.16 -15.02 -26.08
N PHE A 80 -6.12 -15.51 -25.30
CA PHE A 80 -6.88 -14.69 -24.35
C PHE A 80 -6.00 -14.21 -23.20
N VAL A 81 -5.21 -15.09 -22.59
CA VAL A 81 -4.23 -14.69 -21.56
C VAL A 81 -3.23 -13.69 -22.12
N ASP A 82 -2.70 -13.92 -23.31
CA ASP A 82 -1.73 -13.02 -23.97
C ASP A 82 -2.36 -11.64 -24.24
N SER A 83 -3.63 -11.60 -24.63
CA SER A 83 -4.38 -10.35 -24.80
C SER A 83 -4.60 -9.59 -23.47
N MET A 84 -4.58 -10.29 -22.34
CA MET A 84 -4.74 -9.70 -21.00
C MET A 84 -3.43 -9.23 -20.37
N ILE A 85 -2.26 -9.69 -20.85
CA ILE A 85 -0.97 -9.31 -20.26
C ILE A 85 -0.75 -7.78 -20.36
N PRO A 86 -0.85 -7.14 -21.55
CA PRO A 86 -0.62 -5.69 -21.66
C PRO A 86 -1.55 -4.82 -20.78
N PRO A 87 -2.89 -5.00 -20.78
CA PRO A 87 -3.77 -4.17 -19.96
C PRO A 87 -3.59 -4.47 -18.46
N THR A 88 -3.41 -5.72 -18.06
CA THR A 88 -3.18 -6.08 -16.64
C THR A 88 -1.92 -5.41 -16.10
N ILE A 89 -0.84 -5.37 -16.88
CA ILE A 89 0.39 -4.67 -16.46
C ILE A 89 0.12 -3.16 -16.30
N TYR A 90 -0.63 -2.55 -17.21
CA TYR A 90 -0.94 -1.12 -17.10
C TYR A 90 -1.77 -0.82 -15.84
N TYR A 91 -2.87 -1.54 -15.64
CA TYR A 91 -3.77 -1.29 -14.50
C TYR A 91 -3.15 -1.68 -13.16
N SER A 92 -2.30 -2.71 -13.10
CA SER A 92 -1.57 -3.04 -11.87
C SER A 92 -0.59 -1.93 -11.48
N LYS A 93 0.14 -1.34 -12.42
CA LYS A 93 1.03 -0.18 -12.15
C LYS A 93 0.24 1.01 -11.62
N VAL A 94 -0.89 1.34 -12.27
CA VAL A 94 -1.76 2.44 -11.82
C VAL A 94 -2.31 2.15 -10.42
N GLY A 95 -2.79 0.92 -10.18
CA GLY A 95 -3.28 0.50 -8.88
C GLY A 95 -2.23 0.61 -7.77
N ILE A 96 -0.97 0.26 -8.05
CA ILE A 96 0.14 0.40 -7.11
C ILE A 96 0.44 1.88 -6.80
N GLU A 97 0.49 2.75 -7.81
CA GLU A 97 0.74 4.18 -7.59
C GLU A 97 -0.41 4.85 -6.82
N LEU A 98 -1.66 4.50 -7.13
CA LEU A 98 -2.81 4.96 -6.36
C LEU A 98 -2.76 4.44 -4.92
N GLY A 99 -2.43 3.17 -4.73
CA GLY A 99 -2.24 2.57 -3.40
C GLY A 99 -1.15 3.31 -2.61
N ARG A 100 -0.04 3.70 -3.26
CA ARG A 100 1.05 4.46 -2.64
C ARG A 100 0.61 5.85 -2.21
N LEU A 101 -0.20 6.54 -3.02
CA LEU A 101 -0.74 7.84 -2.68
C LEU A 101 -1.68 7.76 -1.47
N VAL A 102 -2.56 6.77 -1.45
CA VAL A 102 -3.48 6.54 -0.32
C VAL A 102 -2.68 6.17 0.95
N PHE A 103 -1.70 5.28 0.85
CA PHE A 103 -0.86 4.88 1.99
C PHE A 103 -0.17 6.10 2.64
N ARG A 104 0.37 7.00 1.82
CA ARG A 104 0.98 8.25 2.33
C ARG A 104 -0.06 9.24 2.83
N GLY A 105 -1.16 9.42 2.11
CA GLY A 105 -2.22 10.36 2.47
C GLY A 105 -2.92 10.01 3.77
N GLN A 106 -3.04 8.71 4.08
CA GLN A 106 -3.64 8.21 5.32
C GLN A 106 -2.62 8.04 6.47
N ASN A 107 -1.38 8.52 6.31
CA ASN A 107 -0.30 8.37 7.30
C ASN A 107 -0.10 6.91 7.79
N MET A 108 -0.20 5.95 6.88
CA MET A 108 -0.09 4.51 7.17
C MET A 108 1.36 4.06 7.47
N ALA A 109 2.33 4.98 7.33
CA ALA A 109 3.70 4.74 7.73
C ALA A 109 3.81 4.74 9.26
N PRO A 110 4.70 3.93 9.85
CA PRO A 110 4.94 3.98 11.29
C PRO A 110 5.40 5.40 11.71
N PRO A 111 4.98 5.86 12.90
CA PRO A 111 5.35 7.19 13.39
C PRO A 111 6.86 7.31 13.60
N ASN A 112 7.39 8.52 13.51
CA ASN A 112 8.78 8.79 13.83
C ASN A 112 9.07 8.52 15.32
N LEU A 113 10.31 8.21 15.66
CA LEU A 113 10.77 7.96 17.03
C LEU A 113 10.46 9.11 17.98
N ALA A 114 10.55 10.37 17.54
CA ALA A 114 10.18 11.52 18.35
C ALA A 114 8.69 11.51 18.75
N THR A 115 7.81 11.14 17.81
CA THR A 115 6.37 10.99 18.07
C THR A 115 6.11 9.84 19.04
N PHE A 116 6.78 8.70 18.83
CA PHE A 116 6.71 7.57 19.73
C PHE A 116 7.17 7.94 21.15
N GLN A 117 8.31 8.61 21.28
CA GLN A 117 8.82 9.12 22.55
C GLN A 117 7.79 10.05 23.19
N SER A 118 7.27 11.05 22.49
CA SER A 118 6.29 11.98 23.06
C SER A 118 5.01 11.30 23.59
N TYR A 119 4.55 10.24 22.92
CA TYR A 119 3.38 9.48 23.32
C TYR A 119 3.65 8.60 24.55
N PHE A 120 4.82 7.94 24.60
CA PHE A 120 5.16 7.02 25.68
C PHE A 120 5.88 7.66 26.87
N GLN A 121 6.44 8.87 26.70
CA GLN A 121 7.17 9.59 27.74
C GLN A 121 6.43 9.66 29.08
N PRO A 122 5.12 10.00 29.14
CA PRO A 122 4.40 10.15 30.40
C PRO A 122 4.37 8.85 31.21
N PHE A 123 4.27 7.70 30.52
CA PHE A 123 4.20 6.39 31.14
C PHE A 123 5.57 5.91 31.62
N ILE A 124 6.63 6.29 30.91
CA ILE A 124 8.01 5.93 31.26
C ILE A 124 8.49 6.78 32.45
N THR A 125 8.23 8.09 32.43
CA THR A 125 8.73 9.00 33.48
C THR A 125 7.89 8.95 34.75
N ASN A 126 6.60 8.64 34.64
CA ASN A 126 5.68 8.60 35.78
C ASN A 126 4.83 7.32 35.71
N PRO A 127 5.23 6.23 36.38
CA PRO A 127 4.43 4.99 36.41
C PRO A 127 3.05 5.19 37.05
N ALA A 128 2.85 6.26 37.84
CA ALA A 128 1.55 6.67 38.36
C ALA A 128 0.55 7.09 37.25
N ALA A 129 1.03 7.45 36.05
CA ALA A 129 0.18 7.76 34.89
C ALA A 129 -0.62 6.54 34.38
N LEU A 130 -0.23 5.32 34.76
CA LEU A 130 -1.04 4.13 34.52
C LEU A 130 -2.33 4.12 35.38
N LYS A 131 -2.35 4.85 36.51
CA LYS A 131 -3.55 4.99 37.35
C LYS A 131 -4.56 5.99 36.79
N THR A 132 -4.15 6.81 35.83
CA THR A 132 -5.03 7.72 35.06
C THR A 132 -5.69 7.04 33.86
N LEU A 133 -5.52 5.72 33.68
CA LEU A 133 -6.31 4.99 32.71
C LEU A 133 -7.81 5.14 33.04
N PRO A 134 -8.68 5.38 32.04
CA PRO A 134 -10.09 5.60 32.30
C PRO A 134 -10.70 4.44 33.09
N SER A 135 -11.28 4.75 34.24
CA SER A 135 -11.99 3.72 35.00
C SER A 135 -13.24 3.27 34.24
N PRO A 136 -13.72 2.02 34.41
CA PRO A 136 -14.92 1.53 33.71
C PRO A 136 -16.14 2.43 33.88
N SER A 137 -16.32 3.04 35.06
CA SER A 137 -17.39 3.99 35.34
C SER A 137 -17.23 5.30 34.55
N SER A 138 -16.00 5.82 34.41
CA SER A 138 -15.70 6.99 33.59
C SER A 138 -15.96 6.73 32.10
N ILE A 139 -15.66 5.53 31.62
CA ILE A 139 -15.93 5.12 30.22
C ILE A 139 -17.44 5.08 29.98
N LEU A 140 -18.21 4.44 30.86
CA LEU A 140 -19.67 4.38 30.75
C LEU A 140 -20.31 5.77 30.79
N ALA A 141 -19.82 6.65 31.67
CA ALA A 141 -20.26 8.04 31.71
C ALA A 141 -19.92 8.79 30.41
N SER A 142 -18.74 8.54 29.83
CA SER A 142 -18.33 9.14 28.55
C SER A 142 -19.20 8.65 27.39
N ILE A 143 -19.52 7.36 27.34
CA ILE A 143 -20.40 6.77 26.32
C ILE A 143 -21.82 7.34 26.43
N ARG A 144 -22.36 7.43 27.66
CA ARG A 144 -23.72 7.94 27.91
C ARG A 144 -23.86 9.41 27.53
N ASN A 145 -22.81 10.20 27.72
CA ASN A 145 -22.81 11.63 27.43
C ASN A 145 -22.25 11.98 26.03
N ALA A 146 -21.80 10.98 25.25
CA ALA A 146 -21.22 11.20 23.93
C ALA A 146 -22.30 11.51 22.89
N SER A 147 -21.96 12.41 21.97
CA SER A 147 -22.78 12.64 20.79
C SER A 147 -22.75 11.42 19.84
N PRO A 148 -23.81 11.19 19.04
CA PRO A 148 -23.84 10.05 18.11
C PRO A 148 -22.71 10.08 17.09
N LYS A 149 -22.23 11.27 16.69
CA LYS A 149 -21.09 11.43 15.79
C LYS A 149 -19.77 10.97 16.43
N GLN A 150 -19.55 11.29 17.70
CA GLN A 150 -18.36 10.85 18.44
C GLN A 150 -18.36 9.34 18.62
N LEU A 151 -19.52 8.77 18.92
CA LEU A 151 -19.68 7.33 19.10
C LEU A 151 -19.46 6.57 17.78
N ALA A 152 -19.95 7.11 16.66
CA ALA A 152 -19.68 6.57 15.33
C ALA A 152 -18.19 6.62 14.98
N LEU A 153 -17.52 7.75 15.22
CA LEU A 153 -16.07 7.88 14.97
C LEU A 153 -15.29 6.89 15.84
N ALA A 154 -15.58 6.83 17.14
CA ALA A 154 -14.94 5.89 18.05
C ALA A 154 -15.16 4.43 17.62
N GLY A 155 -16.37 4.09 17.15
CA GLY A 155 -16.69 2.77 16.63
C GLY A 155 -15.90 2.42 15.37
N VAL A 156 -15.81 3.35 14.40
CA VAL A 156 -15.02 3.16 13.18
C VAL A 156 -13.54 3.01 13.53
N THR A 157 -12.98 3.88 14.36
CA THR A 157 -11.57 3.79 14.77
C THR A 157 -11.28 2.50 15.54
N ALA A 158 -12.19 2.05 16.41
CA ALA A 158 -12.05 0.76 17.09
C ALA A 158 -12.06 -0.43 16.10
N ALA A 159 -12.95 -0.39 15.11
CA ALA A 159 -12.99 -1.40 14.05
C ALA A 159 -11.71 -1.40 13.20
N GLU A 160 -11.15 -0.22 12.90
CA GLU A 160 -9.86 -0.09 12.20
C GLU A 160 -8.70 -0.70 13.00
N VAL A 161 -8.62 -0.41 14.31
CA VAL A 161 -7.57 -0.98 15.18
C VAL A 161 -7.66 -2.50 15.24
N ILE A 162 -8.88 -3.05 15.39
CA ILE A 162 -9.10 -4.50 15.33
C ILE A 162 -8.70 -5.05 13.95
N GLY A 163 -9.04 -4.35 12.88
CA GLY A 163 -8.63 -4.69 11.52
C GLY A 163 -7.11 -4.81 11.39
N PHE A 164 -6.36 -3.80 11.81
CA PHE A 164 -4.89 -3.85 11.78
C PHE A 164 -4.31 -4.95 12.67
N PHE A 165 -4.90 -5.19 13.85
CA PHE A 165 -4.49 -6.29 14.72
C PHE A 165 -4.64 -7.64 14.00
N THR A 166 -5.78 -7.91 13.37
CA THR A 166 -6.00 -9.16 12.63
C THR A 166 -5.07 -9.33 11.42
N VAL A 167 -4.79 -8.24 10.68
CA VAL A 167 -3.78 -8.25 9.60
C VAL A 167 -2.39 -8.55 10.15
N GLY A 168 -2.05 -7.98 11.31
CA GLY A 168 -0.82 -8.29 12.04
C GLY A 168 -0.72 -9.76 12.42
N GLU A 169 -1.80 -10.36 12.93
CA GLU A 169 -1.86 -11.79 13.20
C GLU A 169 -1.71 -12.63 11.93
N MET A 170 -2.36 -12.27 10.81
CA MET A 170 -2.19 -12.96 9.52
C MET A 170 -0.74 -12.97 9.07
N ILE A 171 -0.04 -11.84 9.19
CA ILE A 171 1.39 -11.72 8.87
C ILE A 171 2.23 -12.55 9.84
N GLY A 172 1.97 -12.45 11.14
CA GLY A 172 2.69 -13.17 12.18
C GLY A 172 2.56 -14.69 12.07
N ARG A 173 1.37 -15.19 11.72
CA ARG A 173 1.12 -16.62 11.47
C ARG A 173 1.41 -17.06 10.03
N MET A 174 1.75 -16.14 9.13
CA MET A 174 2.00 -16.38 7.70
C MET A 174 0.88 -17.18 7.00
N ASN A 175 -0.36 -17.00 7.44
CA ASN A 175 -1.55 -17.63 6.84
C ASN A 175 -2.71 -16.64 6.83
N ILE A 176 -3.58 -16.78 5.83
CA ILE A 176 -4.78 -15.94 5.71
C ILE A 176 -5.95 -16.58 6.47
N ILE A 177 -6.02 -17.91 6.52
CA ILE A 177 -7.13 -18.67 7.11
C ILE A 177 -6.58 -19.61 8.19
N GLY A 178 -7.07 -19.49 9.42
CA GLY A 178 -6.74 -20.37 10.56
C GLY A 178 -5.26 -20.50 10.94
N TYR A 179 -4.98 -21.25 11.99
CA TYR A 179 -3.62 -21.71 12.27
C TYR A 179 -3.35 -23.02 11.51
N ARG A 180 -2.07 -23.29 11.21
CA ARG A 180 -1.70 -24.57 10.60
C ARG A 180 -1.80 -25.65 11.67
N GLY A 181 -2.60 -26.68 11.40
CA GLY A 181 -2.60 -27.91 12.21
C GLY A 181 -3.70 -28.04 13.26
N GLU A 182 -4.72 -27.19 13.29
CA GLU A 182 -5.95 -27.54 14.03
C GLU A 182 -6.60 -28.77 13.34
N PRO A 183 -6.76 -29.92 14.02
CA PRO A 183 -7.63 -30.95 13.51
C PRO A 183 -9.04 -30.36 13.46
N ALA A 184 -9.71 -30.50 12.31
CA ALA A 184 -11.12 -30.16 12.23
C ALA A 184 -11.85 -30.97 13.32
N HIS A 185 -12.50 -30.28 14.26
CA HIS A 185 -13.39 -30.93 15.22
C HIS A 185 -14.55 -31.53 14.42
N ALA A 186 -14.40 -32.79 14.03
CA ALA A 186 -15.48 -33.59 13.48
C ALA A 186 -16.49 -33.81 14.62
N HIS A 187 -17.65 -33.19 14.48
CA HIS A 187 -18.85 -33.49 15.27
C HIS A 187 -19.56 -34.71 14.67
#